data_AF-A0A0S8E022-F1
#
_entry.id   AF-A0A0S8E022-F1
#
_cell.length_a   1.000
_cell.length_b   1.000
_cell.length_c   1.000
_cell.angle_alpha   90.00
_cell.angle_beta   90.00
_cell.angle_gamma   90.00
#
_symmetry.space_group_name_H-M   'P 1'
#
loop_
_entity.id
_entity.type
_entity.pdbx_description
1 polymer ?
#
loop_
_entity_poly.entity_id
_entity_poly.type
_entity_poly.pdbx_seq_one_letter_code
_entity_poly.pdbx_strand_id
1 'polypeptide(L)'
;MTVPKNRMQYDKLELEPRVRLKGFTLLELLIVMSIIALLTGILLPHLNRAKQQAFELGTFDAEVDEEGNVRLEIKKTRNALYMIRIDRPRDCHISIKEPYPSGMKLIRRKRHDYILWGPKWDDIGVHLVTVVFEGQETIERLIRVYVLHKDPWETE
;
A
#
# COMPACT_ATOMS: atom_id res chain seq x y z
N MET A 1 -25.74 -93.21 4.78
CA MET A 1 -25.45 -92.56 3.48
C MET A 1 -25.78 -91.08 3.59
N THR A 2 -24.86 -90.31 3.06
CA THR A 2 -24.63 -88.85 3.09
C THR A 2 -25.73 -88.05 2.38
N VAL A 3 -25.67 -86.69 2.48
CA VAL A 3 -26.11 -85.63 1.52
C VAL A 3 -27.01 -84.55 2.21
N PRO A 4 -26.87 -83.22 1.93
CA PRO A 4 -26.00 -82.35 2.71
C PRO A 4 -26.75 -81.11 3.27
N LYS A 5 -26.07 -80.35 4.13
CA LYS A 5 -26.53 -79.07 4.66
C LYS A 5 -26.36 -77.98 3.60
N ASN A 6 -27.44 -77.59 2.92
CA ASN A 6 -27.41 -76.54 1.90
C ASN A 6 -27.21 -75.16 2.56
N ARG A 7 -26.07 -74.53 2.22
CA ARG A 7 -25.63 -73.24 2.74
C ARG A 7 -26.19 -72.14 1.81
N MET A 8 -27.36 -71.59 2.13
CA MET A 8 -27.83 -70.37 1.49
C MET A 8 -26.94 -69.21 1.95
N GLN A 9 -25.94 -68.87 1.13
CA GLN A 9 -25.24 -67.60 1.22
C GLN A 9 -26.23 -66.51 0.81
N TYR A 10 -26.70 -65.72 1.78
CA TYR A 10 -27.35 -64.46 1.46
C TYR A 10 -26.26 -63.47 1.13
N ASP A 11 -26.32 -63.07 -0.14
CA ASP A 11 -25.51 -62.07 -0.80
C ASP A 11 -25.31 -60.87 0.12
N LYS A 12 -24.04 -60.54 0.30
CA LYS A 12 -23.58 -59.42 1.11
C LYS A 12 -23.91 -58.17 0.30
N LEU A 13 -25.14 -57.70 0.41
CA LEU A 13 -25.50 -56.34 0.04
C LEU A 13 -24.69 -55.43 0.97
N GLU A 14 -23.47 -55.12 0.53
CA GLU A 14 -22.65 -54.06 1.08
C GLU A 14 -23.45 -52.78 0.88
N LEU A 15 -24.24 -52.45 1.91
CA LEU A 15 -24.79 -51.13 2.12
C LEU A 15 -23.58 -50.22 2.34
N GLU A 16 -22.99 -49.76 1.25
CA GLU A 16 -22.06 -48.65 1.20
C GLU A 16 -22.53 -47.61 2.21
N PRO A 17 -21.74 -47.29 3.24
CA PRO A 17 -22.16 -46.34 4.25
C PRO A 17 -22.38 -45.01 3.55
N ARG A 18 -23.65 -44.64 3.32
CA ARG A 18 -24.01 -43.30 2.87
C ARG A 18 -23.35 -42.32 3.84
N VAL A 19 -22.32 -41.63 3.37
CA VAL A 19 -21.66 -40.56 4.10
C VAL A 19 -22.74 -39.52 4.37
N ARG A 20 -23.32 -39.55 5.57
CA ARG A 20 -24.30 -38.57 5.99
C ARG A 20 -23.53 -37.26 6.12
N LEU A 21 -23.72 -36.36 5.15
CA LEU A 21 -23.28 -34.99 5.26
C LEU A 21 -23.95 -34.41 6.52
N LYS A 22 -23.15 -34.23 7.59
CA LYS A 22 -23.62 -33.53 8.79
C LYS A 22 -23.95 -32.10 8.37
N GLY A 23 -25.23 -31.74 8.43
CA GLY A 23 -25.66 -30.36 8.30
C GLY A 23 -25.13 -29.53 9.48
N PHE A 24 -24.91 -28.25 9.24
CA PHE A 24 -24.50 -27.30 10.28
C PHE A 24 -25.63 -27.08 11.27
N THR A 25 -25.32 -27.11 12.57
CA THR A 25 -26.27 -26.73 13.61
C THR A 25 -26.37 -25.21 13.73
N LEU A 26 -27.51 -24.71 14.19
CA LEU A 26 -27.69 -23.28 14.48
C LEU A 26 -26.67 -22.76 15.51
N LEU A 27 -26.29 -23.63 16.46
CA LEU A 27 -25.30 -23.31 17.49
C LEU A 27 -23.90 -23.11 16.89
N GLU A 28 -23.47 -24.00 15.99
CA GLU A 28 -22.17 -23.86 15.32
C GLU A 28 -22.11 -22.56 14.51
N LEU A 29 -23.19 -22.20 13.80
CA LEU A 29 -23.26 -20.93 13.08
C LEU A 29 -23.18 -19.73 14.04
N LEU A 30 -23.88 -19.79 15.17
CA LEU A 30 -23.89 -18.73 16.17
C LEU A 30 -22.52 -18.51 16.81
N ILE A 31 -21.81 -19.58 17.14
CA ILE A 31 -20.45 -19.51 17.67
C ILE A 31 -19.51 -18.87 16.65
N VAL A 32 -19.60 -19.27 15.39
CA VAL A 32 -18.77 -18.70 14.30
C VAL A 32 -19.01 -17.20 14.16
N MET A 33 -20.27 -16.76 14.10
CA MET A 33 -20.59 -15.33 14.02
C MET A 33 -20.11 -14.55 15.24
N SER A 34 -20.22 -15.14 16.44
CA SER A 34 -19.76 -14.52 17.69
C SER A 34 -18.24 -14.32 17.69
N ILE A 35 -17.47 -15.30 17.20
CA ILE A 35 -16.01 -15.20 17.09
C ILE A 35 -15.62 -14.14 16.05
N ILE A 36 -16.28 -14.10 14.88
CA ILE A 36 -16.02 -13.08 13.86
C ILE A 36 -16.31 -11.68 14.41
N ALA A 37 -17.42 -11.50 15.12
CA ALA A 37 -17.77 -10.21 15.73
C ALA A 37 -16.72 -9.75 16.76
N LEU A 38 -16.23 -10.67 17.59
CA LEU A 38 -15.17 -10.38 18.57
C LEU A 38 -13.86 -10.00 17.87
N LEU A 39 -13.41 -10.79 16.89
CA LEU A 39 -12.16 -10.53 16.16
C LEU A 39 -12.23 -9.21 15.38
N THR A 40 -13.35 -8.94 14.71
CA THR A 40 -13.54 -7.69 13.96
C THR A 40 -13.62 -6.48 14.88
N GLY A 41 -14.23 -6.61 16.07
CA GLY A 41 -14.26 -5.56 17.08
C GLY A 41 -12.87 -5.13 17.56
N ILE A 42 -11.92 -6.06 17.63
CA ILE A 42 -10.52 -5.77 17.95
C ILE A 42 -9.77 -5.28 16.71
N LEU A 43 -9.98 -5.92 15.55
CA LEU A 43 -9.24 -5.62 14.32
C LEU A 43 -9.53 -4.22 13.77
N LEU A 44 -10.78 -3.75 13.82
CA LEU A 44 -11.19 -2.44 13.29
C LEU A 44 -10.41 -1.25 13.87
N PRO A 45 -10.28 -1.06 15.20
CA PRO A 45 -9.49 0.05 15.75
C PRO A 45 -8.00 -0.06 15.41
N HIS A 46 -7.44 -1.28 15.34
CA HIS A 46 -6.06 -1.47 14.90
C HIS A 46 -5.85 -1.04 13.44
N LEU A 47 -6.76 -1.43 12.55
CA LEU A 47 -6.72 -1.04 11.15
C LEU A 47 -6.96 0.47 10.97
N ASN A 48 -7.85 1.06 11.78
CA ASN A 48 -8.11 2.50 11.73
C ASN A 48 -6.90 3.32 12.21
N ARG A 49 -6.16 2.85 13.22
CA ARG A 49 -4.89 3.47 13.65
C ARG A 49 -3.82 3.37 12.56
N ALA A 50 -3.66 2.21 11.91
CA ALA A 50 -2.72 2.05 10.80
C ALA A 50 -3.08 2.97 9.60
N LYS A 51 -4.38 3.10 9.31
CA LYS A 51 -4.89 4.04 8.32
C LYS A 51 -4.58 5.48 8.73
N GLN A 52 -4.87 5.87 9.97
CA GLN A 52 -4.56 7.21 10.49
C GLN A 52 -3.06 7.53 10.39
N GLN A 53 -2.18 6.60 10.74
CA GLN A 53 -0.73 6.77 10.55
C GLN A 53 -0.34 7.02 9.08
N ALA A 54 -1.05 6.40 8.13
CA ALA A 54 -0.85 6.67 6.71
C ALA A 54 -1.42 8.02 6.25
N PHE A 55 -2.48 8.54 6.89
CA PHE A 55 -3.04 9.87 6.61
C PHE A 55 -2.32 11.00 7.36
N GLU A 56 -1.74 10.73 8.53
CA GLU A 56 -0.89 11.65 9.29
C GLU A 56 0.37 12.03 8.51
N LEU A 57 0.82 11.15 7.61
CA LEU A 57 1.66 11.52 6.48
C LEU A 57 0.82 12.35 5.51
N GLY A 58 0.46 13.57 5.93
CA GLY A 58 -0.23 14.55 5.11
C GLY A 58 0.53 14.64 3.79
N THR A 59 -0.17 14.31 2.71
CA THR A 59 0.36 14.48 1.37
C THR A 59 0.22 15.93 1.03
N PHE A 60 1.33 16.67 1.08
CA PHE A 60 1.36 18.06 0.67
C PHE A 60 1.83 18.09 -0.79
N ASP A 61 1.10 18.82 -1.61
CA ASP A 61 1.61 19.15 -2.95
C ASP A 61 2.84 20.04 -2.77
N ALA A 62 3.90 19.71 -3.50
CA ALA A 62 5.10 20.53 -3.47
C ALA A 62 4.85 21.84 -4.19
N GLU A 63 5.21 22.95 -3.57
CA GLU A 63 5.11 24.28 -4.19
C GLU A 63 6.25 24.44 -5.19
N VAL A 64 5.93 24.99 -6.36
CA VAL A 64 6.92 25.27 -7.41
C VAL A 64 7.03 26.78 -7.56
N ASP A 65 8.23 27.33 -7.44
CA ASP A 65 8.47 28.77 -7.63
C ASP A 65 8.48 29.17 -9.12
N GLU A 66 8.49 30.48 -9.40
CA GLU A 66 8.46 31.00 -10.78
C GLU A 66 9.71 30.60 -11.58
N GLU A 67 10.82 30.30 -10.91
CA GLU A 67 12.05 29.77 -11.49
C GLU A 67 12.00 28.26 -11.76
N GLY A 68 10.95 27.55 -11.33
CA GLY A 68 10.74 26.12 -11.53
C GLY A 68 11.43 25.22 -10.49
N ASN A 69 11.88 25.77 -9.37
CA ASN A 69 12.37 25.00 -8.24
C ASN A 69 11.23 24.53 -7.34
N VAL A 70 11.49 23.42 -6.65
CA VAL A 70 10.51 22.79 -5.77
C VAL A 70 10.82 23.17 -4.32
N ARG A 71 9.84 23.71 -3.60
CA ARG A 71 9.95 24.08 -2.18
C ARG A 71 9.11 23.15 -1.32
N LEU A 72 9.74 22.55 -0.32
CA LEU A 72 9.12 21.64 0.65
C LEU A 72 9.29 22.22 2.05
N GLU A 73 8.17 22.51 2.72
CA GLU A 73 8.17 23.10 4.05
C GLU A 73 7.90 22.09 5.16
N ILE A 74 8.94 21.60 5.84
CA ILE A 74 8.80 20.60 6.90
C ILE A 74 8.52 21.22 8.26
N LYS A 75 7.68 20.55 9.06
CA LYS A 75 7.38 20.93 10.46
C LYS A 75 8.00 19.93 11.43
N LYS A 76 8.48 20.39 12.60
CA LYS A 76 9.10 19.52 13.63
C LYS A 76 8.19 18.42 14.15
N THR A 77 6.91 18.71 14.24
CA THR A 77 5.95 17.87 14.95
C THR A 77 5.33 16.78 14.06
N ARG A 78 5.54 16.84 12.74
CA ARG A 78 4.87 15.93 11.79
C ARG A 78 5.80 15.54 10.65
N ASN A 79 5.89 14.25 10.40
CA ASN A 79 6.45 13.74 9.14
C ASN A 79 5.42 13.98 8.04
N ALA A 80 5.81 14.74 7.03
CA ALA A 80 5.01 15.04 5.87
C ALA A 80 5.56 14.27 4.67
N LEU A 81 4.66 13.72 3.85
CA LEU A 81 5.03 13.19 2.55
C LEU A 81 4.72 14.26 1.51
N TYR A 82 5.70 14.65 0.71
CA TYR A 82 5.49 15.60 -0.39
C TYR A 82 5.37 14.85 -1.70
N MET A 83 4.41 15.28 -2.50
CA MET A 83 4.24 14.82 -3.87
C MET A 83 4.62 15.94 -4.84
N ILE A 84 5.69 15.70 -5.59
CA ILE A 84 6.16 16.58 -6.66
C ILE A 84 5.60 16.04 -7.97
N ARG A 85 4.67 16.74 -8.60
CA ARG A 85 4.13 16.32 -9.90
C ARG A 85 5.15 16.59 -11.00
N ILE A 86 5.39 15.58 -11.84
CA ILE A 86 6.21 15.70 -13.03
C ILE A 86 5.32 15.52 -14.24
N ASP A 87 5.22 16.59 -15.05
CA ASP A 87 4.51 16.55 -16.31
C ASP A 87 5.37 15.85 -17.36
N ARG A 88 5.00 14.60 -17.67
CA ARG A 88 5.69 13.76 -18.64
C ARG A 88 5.32 14.17 -20.07
N PRO A 89 6.30 14.47 -20.96
CA PRO A 89 6.04 14.56 -22.40
C PRO A 89 5.70 13.17 -22.98
N ARG A 90 4.94 13.14 -24.10
CA ARG A 90 4.32 11.91 -24.64
C ARG A 90 5.31 10.73 -24.68
N ASP A 91 4.88 9.60 -24.11
CA ASP A 91 5.52 8.26 -24.16
C ASP A 91 7.01 8.19 -23.77
N CYS A 92 7.43 8.93 -22.74
CA CYS A 92 8.80 8.84 -22.18
C CYS A 92 8.85 7.93 -20.95
N HIS A 93 9.94 7.19 -20.72
CA HIS A 93 10.26 6.61 -19.42
C HIS A 93 10.87 7.69 -18.53
N ILE A 94 10.63 7.65 -17.22
CA ILE A 94 11.24 8.61 -16.27
C ILE A 94 12.03 7.83 -15.25
N SER A 95 13.27 8.25 -15.04
CA SER A 95 14.20 7.68 -14.07
C SER A 95 14.81 8.81 -13.23
N ILE A 96 15.12 8.54 -11.97
CA ILE A 96 15.87 9.47 -11.12
C ILE A 96 17.29 8.92 -11.04
N LYS A 97 18.27 9.75 -11.38
CA LYS A 97 19.69 9.39 -11.31
C LYS A 97 20.20 9.64 -9.89
N GLU A 98 20.98 8.71 -9.36
CA GLU A 98 21.72 8.93 -8.10
C GLU A 98 22.77 10.05 -8.30
N PRO A 99 23.02 10.91 -7.31
CA PRO A 99 22.54 10.84 -5.92
C PRO A 99 21.15 11.48 -5.72
N TYR A 100 20.29 10.81 -4.96
CA TYR A 100 19.03 11.37 -4.46
C TYR A 100 18.88 11.08 -2.96
N PRO A 101 18.17 11.94 -2.20
CA PRO A 101 18.03 11.78 -0.76
C PRO A 101 17.27 10.50 -0.37
N SER A 102 17.59 9.97 0.81
CA SER A 102 17.03 8.71 1.29
C SER A 102 15.50 8.78 1.40
N GLY A 103 14.81 7.77 0.86
CA GLY A 103 13.36 7.69 0.89
C GLY A 103 12.63 8.41 -0.24
N MET A 104 13.36 9.08 -1.15
CA MET A 104 12.77 9.59 -2.39
C MET A 104 12.41 8.41 -3.32
N LYS A 105 11.18 8.42 -3.85
CA LYS A 105 10.66 7.36 -4.72
C LYS A 105 9.88 7.96 -5.88
N LEU A 106 10.11 7.45 -7.08
CA LEU A 106 9.27 7.76 -8.24
C LEU A 106 8.04 6.84 -8.23
N ILE A 107 6.85 7.43 -8.28
CA ILE A 107 5.58 6.72 -8.33
C ILE A 107 4.81 7.15 -9.58
N ARG A 108 4.39 6.18 -10.38
CA ARG A 108 3.54 6.40 -11.55
C ARG A 108 2.07 6.18 -11.18
N ARG A 109 1.20 7.19 -11.36
CA ARG A 109 -0.24 7.08 -11.10
C ARG A 109 -1.06 7.58 -12.29
N LYS A 110 -1.83 6.66 -12.89
CA LYS A 110 -2.70 6.89 -14.06
C LYS A 110 -1.93 7.47 -15.26
N ARG A 111 -1.86 8.81 -15.37
CA ARG A 111 -1.31 9.58 -16.49
C ARG A 111 -0.21 10.57 -16.08
N HIS A 112 0.08 10.66 -14.78
CA HIS A 112 1.08 11.57 -14.24
C HIS A 112 2.11 10.78 -13.42
N ASP A 113 3.33 11.29 -13.38
CA ASP A 113 4.39 10.76 -12.54
C ASP A 113 4.59 11.72 -11.38
N TYR A 114 4.86 11.14 -10.21
CA TYR A 114 5.04 11.89 -8.99
C TYR A 114 6.35 11.43 -8.35
N ILE A 115 7.14 12.37 -7.87
CA ILE A 115 8.19 12.05 -6.90
C ILE A 115 7.56 12.15 -5.53
N LEU A 116 7.57 11.03 -4.81
CA LEU A 116 7.19 10.97 -3.41
C LEU A 116 8.46 11.10 -2.58
N TRP A 117 8.49 12.05 -1.66
CA TRP A 117 9.59 12.18 -0.73
C TRP A 117 9.11 12.67 0.64
N GLY A 118 9.57 11.99 1.69
CA GLY A 118 9.36 12.37 3.08
C GLY A 118 10.67 12.90 3.67
N PRO A 119 11.04 14.18 3.42
CA PRO A 119 12.25 14.77 3.97
C PRO A 119 12.25 14.74 5.50
N LYS A 120 13.38 14.34 6.07
CA LYS A 120 13.63 14.38 7.52
C LYS A 120 14.20 15.73 7.92
N TRP A 121 14.28 15.96 9.22
CA TRP A 121 14.97 17.14 9.78
C TRP A 121 16.45 17.23 9.40
N ASP A 122 17.10 16.11 9.13
CA ASP A 122 18.48 16.06 8.67
C ASP A 122 18.60 16.44 7.17
N ASP A 123 17.50 16.36 6.42
CA ASP A 123 17.45 16.67 4.99
C ASP A 123 17.18 18.18 4.73
N ILE A 124 17.25 19.05 5.74
CA ILE A 124 17.09 20.50 5.57
C ILE A 124 18.22 21.05 4.70
N GLY A 125 17.87 21.81 3.64
CA GLY A 125 18.83 22.35 2.70
C GLY A 125 18.42 22.18 1.23
N VAL A 126 19.41 22.21 0.34
CA VAL A 126 19.19 22.12 -1.11
C VAL A 126 19.59 20.74 -1.62
N HIS A 127 18.66 20.06 -2.29
CA HIS A 127 18.89 18.77 -2.92
C HIS A 127 18.80 18.90 -4.43
N LEU A 128 19.85 18.47 -5.12
CA LEU A 128 19.95 18.48 -6.57
C LEU A 128 19.54 17.10 -7.08
N VAL A 129 18.37 17.01 -7.71
CA VAL A 129 17.81 15.75 -8.19
C VAL A 129 17.77 15.78 -9.71
N THR A 130 18.50 14.88 -10.36
CA THR A 130 18.49 14.76 -11.82
C THR A 130 17.40 13.78 -12.25
N VAL A 131 16.39 14.30 -12.94
CA VAL A 131 15.32 13.51 -13.54
C VAL A 131 15.65 13.29 -15.01
N VAL A 132 15.74 12.02 -15.40
CA VAL A 132 16.01 11.59 -16.76
C VAL A 132 14.69 11.21 -17.42
N PHE A 133 14.39 11.85 -18.55
CA PHE A 133 13.26 11.53 -19.42
C PHE A 133 13.79 10.77 -20.64
N GLU A 134 13.52 9.48 -20.72
CA GLU A 134 13.95 8.62 -21.82
C GLU A 134 12.79 8.47 -22.81
N GLY A 135 12.80 9.28 -23.88
CA GLY A 135 11.80 9.23 -24.96
C GLY A 135 12.43 8.89 -26.30
N GLN A 136 12.11 9.67 -27.34
CA GLN A 136 12.87 9.64 -28.60
C GLN A 136 14.30 10.18 -28.42
N GLU A 137 14.48 11.09 -27.47
CA GLU A 137 15.77 11.59 -26.99
C GLU A 137 15.80 11.50 -25.46
N THR A 138 16.99 11.26 -24.89
CA THR A 138 17.19 11.26 -23.45
C THR A 138 17.43 12.69 -22.97
N ILE A 139 16.47 13.24 -22.24
CA ILE A 139 16.53 14.58 -21.69
C ILE A 139 16.79 14.47 -20.19
N GLU A 140 17.95 14.90 -19.73
CA GLU A 140 18.24 15.06 -18.30
C GLU A 140 17.81 16.47 -17.84
N ARG A 141 16.98 16.56 -16.80
CA ARG A 141 16.62 17.81 -16.15
C ARG A 141 17.04 17.80 -14.69
N LEU A 142 17.76 18.84 -14.31
CA LEU A 142 18.14 19.07 -12.91
C LEU A 142 17.00 19.81 -12.19
N ILE A 143 16.45 19.20 -11.16
CA ILE A 143 15.46 19.81 -10.27
C ILE A 143 16.15 20.18 -8.97
N ARG A 144 16.00 21.44 -8.55
CA ARG A 144 16.44 21.89 -7.22
C ARG A 144 15.28 21.76 -6.26
N VAL A 145 15.47 20.99 -5.21
CA VAL A 145 14.48 20.80 -4.14
C VAL A 145 15.01 21.49 -2.88
N TYR A 146 14.31 22.52 -2.44
CA TYR A 146 14.61 23.26 -1.22
C TYR A 146 13.76 22.69 -0.08
N VAL A 147 14.39 22.14 0.94
CA VAL A 147 13.73 21.72 2.18
C VAL A 147 13.93 22.83 3.21
N LEU A 148 12.84 23.51 3.53
CA LEU A 148 12.79 24.61 4.47
C LEU A 148 12.06 24.15 5.73
N HIS A 149 12.42 24.74 6.87
CA HIS A 149 11.62 24.59 8.08
C HIS A 149 10.53 25.66 8.05
N LYS A 150 9.27 25.27 8.29
CA LYS A 150 8.21 26.26 8.48
C LYS A 150 8.24 26.73 9.93
N ASP A 151 8.49 28.03 10.14
CA ASP A 151 8.40 28.61 11.47
C ASP A 151 6.95 28.53 11.97
N PRO A 152 6.72 28.14 13.24
CA PRO A 152 5.37 27.97 13.77
C PRO A 152 4.57 29.29 13.87
N TRP A 153 5.19 30.43 13.58
CA TRP A 153 4.61 31.77 13.70
C TRP A 153 4.26 32.42 12.35
N GLU A 154 4.64 31.82 11.22
CA GLU A 154 4.13 32.21 9.91
C GLU A 154 2.74 31.60 9.73
N THR A 155 1.74 32.40 10.08
CA THR A 155 0.32 32.08 9.87
C THR A 155 -0.06 32.63 8.50
N GLU A 156 -0.51 31.74 7.61
CA GLU A 156 -1.22 32.08 6.37
C GLU A 156 -2.71 31.77 6.56
#